data_AF-A0AA92BSK5-F1
#
_entry.id   AF-A0AA92BSK5-F1
#
_cell.length_a   1.000
_cell.length_b   1.000
_cell.length_c   1.000
_cell.angle_alpha   90.00
_cell.angle_beta   90.00
_cell.angle_gamma   90.00
#
_symmetry.space_group_name_H-M   'P 1'
#
loop_
_entity.id
_entity.type
_entity.pdbx_description
1 polymer ?
#
loop_
_entity_poly.entity_id
_entity_poly.type
_entity_poly.pdbx_seq_one_letter_code
_entity_poly.pdbx_strand_id
1 'polypeptide(L)'
;MDDGKGITEEFWSKGVSDDAKMMWRVGSRGVTFLMALLLPKTGFRAVDIGVGVLTMLVPLLVIETQRAYSKFSPGFLERVIRLSVFATGVAMASLGLVVYFGVVMPVVSAVGIHFFQQSASVQLQGQNGVEVVGFWWMAAVTGCAVVYAILKNFREMKIFELVYHKPRNGVRQLMQDRPLRVSNWPMFIWFELCVLIASFLYTLMASRAALLVVEGAHQVLALLGIAP
;
A
#
# COMPACT_ATOMS: atom_id res chain seq x y z
N MET A 1 19.24 -25.05 12.97
CA MET A 1 20.44 -24.36 13.46
C MET A 1 20.72 -23.25 12.46
N ASP A 2 20.51 -22.00 12.88
CA ASP A 2 20.60 -20.82 12.02
C ASP A 2 22.08 -20.51 11.74
N ASP A 3 22.49 -20.61 10.48
CA ASP A 3 23.87 -20.50 10.01
C ASP A 3 24.27 -19.05 9.67
N GLY A 4 23.41 -18.08 10.02
CA GLY A 4 23.68 -16.66 9.87
C GLY A 4 23.71 -16.16 8.42
N LYS A 5 23.29 -17.00 7.46
CA LYS A 5 23.23 -16.68 6.03
C LYS A 5 21.85 -16.20 5.61
N GLY A 6 21.79 -15.38 4.57
CA GLY A 6 20.54 -14.90 3.97
C GLY A 6 19.84 -15.98 3.14
N ILE A 7 18.55 -15.76 2.85
CA ILE A 7 17.66 -16.71 2.16
C ILE A 7 18.23 -17.18 0.82
N THR A 8 18.90 -16.28 0.09
CA THR A 8 19.49 -16.55 -1.23
C THR A 8 21.01 -16.63 -1.21
N GLU A 9 21.67 -16.39 -0.08
CA GLU A 9 23.12 -16.18 0.00
C GLU A 9 23.94 -17.40 -0.39
N GLU A 10 23.54 -18.61 0.05
CA GLU A 10 24.27 -19.84 -0.28
C GLU A 10 24.19 -20.16 -1.77
N PHE A 11 23.00 -20.05 -2.34
CA PHE A 11 22.80 -20.28 -3.77
C PHE A 11 23.46 -19.19 -4.61
N TRP A 12 23.32 -17.92 -4.24
CA TRP A 12 23.95 -16.79 -4.92
C TRP A 12 25.48 -16.89 -4.93
N SER A 13 26.08 -17.30 -3.81
CA SER A 13 27.55 -17.38 -3.70
C SER A 13 28.16 -18.57 -4.44
N LYS A 14 27.53 -19.75 -4.39
CA LYS A 14 28.10 -21.01 -4.91
C LYS A 14 27.45 -21.53 -6.18
N GLY A 15 26.15 -21.28 -6.37
CA GLY A 15 25.33 -21.89 -7.41
C GLY A 15 25.16 -21.05 -8.68
N VAL A 16 25.64 -19.80 -8.69
CA VAL A 16 25.44 -18.86 -9.80
C VAL A 16 26.78 -18.43 -10.39
N SER A 17 26.92 -18.54 -11.70
CA SER A 17 28.09 -18.03 -12.44
C SER A 17 28.14 -16.50 -12.39
N ASP A 18 29.34 -15.91 -12.49
CA ASP A 18 29.51 -14.47 -12.38
C ASP A 18 28.81 -13.69 -13.51
N ASP A 19 28.73 -14.28 -14.71
CA ASP A 19 27.98 -13.72 -15.84
C ASP A 19 26.46 -13.69 -15.57
N ALA A 20 25.93 -14.76 -14.98
CA ALA A 20 24.51 -14.83 -14.61
C ALA A 20 24.19 -13.86 -13.47
N LYS A 21 25.09 -13.66 -12.50
CA LYS A 21 24.96 -12.64 -11.46
C LYS A 21 24.89 -11.23 -12.06
N MET A 22 25.76 -10.95 -13.04
CA MET A 22 25.79 -9.64 -13.70
C MET A 22 24.51 -9.39 -14.50
N MET A 23 24.10 -10.34 -15.36
CA MET A 23 22.84 -10.23 -16.11
C MET A 23 21.65 -10.01 -15.20
N TRP A 24 21.57 -10.77 -14.10
CA TRP A 24 20.45 -10.67 -13.17
C TRP A 24 20.43 -9.34 -12.40
N ARG A 25 21.60 -8.81 -12.02
CA ARG A 25 21.71 -7.45 -11.44
C ARG A 25 21.26 -6.37 -12.42
N VAL A 26 21.67 -6.46 -13.68
CA VAL A 26 21.25 -5.49 -14.72
C VAL A 26 19.75 -5.62 -14.98
N GLY A 27 19.23 -6.84 -15.12
CA GLY A 27 17.82 -7.11 -15.35
C GLY A 27 16.93 -6.60 -14.21
N SER A 28 17.26 -6.93 -12.95
CA SER A 28 16.50 -6.46 -11.78
C SER A 28 16.54 -4.93 -11.61
N ARG A 29 17.67 -4.28 -11.93
CA ARG A 29 17.77 -2.81 -11.97
C ARG A 29 16.96 -2.18 -13.10
N GLY A 30 16.97 -2.79 -14.28
CA GLY A 30 16.14 -2.38 -15.41
C GLY A 30 14.66 -2.47 -15.09
N VAL A 31 14.22 -3.57 -14.47
CA VAL A 31 12.82 -3.77 -14.05
C VAL A 31 12.41 -2.75 -12.99
N THR A 32 13.24 -2.51 -11.97
CA THR A 32 12.94 -1.50 -10.93
C THR A 32 12.89 -0.08 -11.50
N PHE A 33 13.72 0.24 -12.49
CA PHE A 33 13.65 1.50 -13.22
C PHE A 33 12.34 1.64 -14.00
N LEU A 34 11.96 0.62 -14.79
CA LEU A 34 10.70 0.62 -15.52
C LEU A 34 9.50 0.75 -14.57
N MET A 35 9.53 0.05 -13.44
CA MET A 35 8.52 0.16 -12.38
C MET A 35 8.42 1.58 -11.83
N ALA A 36 9.55 2.27 -11.60
CA ALA A 36 9.54 3.66 -11.13
C ALA A 36 8.94 4.64 -12.17
N LEU A 37 9.10 4.36 -13.47
CA LEU A 37 8.49 5.14 -14.55
C LEU A 37 6.97 4.93 -14.64
N LEU A 38 6.48 3.73 -14.31
CA LEU A 38 5.05 3.39 -14.33
C LEU A 38 4.27 3.95 -13.13
N LEU A 39 4.95 4.58 -12.17
CA LEU A 39 4.27 5.16 -11.01
C LEU A 39 3.42 6.38 -11.41
N PRO A 40 2.19 6.47 -10.89
CA PRO A 40 1.34 7.64 -11.06
C PRO A 40 2.06 8.92 -10.61
N LYS A 41 1.89 9.99 -11.40
CA LYS A 41 2.50 11.30 -11.11
C LYS A 41 1.50 12.18 -10.38
N THR A 42 1.88 12.65 -9.21
CA THR A 42 1.10 13.54 -8.35
C THR A 42 1.09 14.99 -8.81
N GLY A 43 2.00 15.36 -9.73
CA GLY A 43 2.18 16.75 -10.18
C GLY A 43 3.17 17.53 -9.31
N PHE A 44 3.44 17.06 -8.09
CA PHE A 44 4.50 17.58 -7.23
C PHE A 44 5.81 16.87 -7.52
N ARG A 45 6.70 17.53 -8.27
CA ARG A 45 8.01 16.97 -8.69
C ARG A 45 8.82 16.36 -7.54
N ALA A 46 8.82 16.99 -6.37
CA ALA A 46 9.56 16.48 -5.20
C ALA A 46 9.00 15.13 -4.69
N VAL A 47 7.67 14.99 -4.65
CA VAL A 47 7.01 13.75 -4.22
C VAL A 47 7.22 12.65 -5.26
N ASP A 48 7.04 12.98 -6.54
CA ASP A 48 7.21 12.02 -7.63
C ASP A 48 8.65 11.49 -7.74
N ILE A 49 9.64 12.35 -7.53
CA ILE A 49 11.06 11.96 -7.47
C ILE A 49 11.32 11.12 -6.22
N GLY A 50 10.84 11.55 -5.05
CA GLY A 50 11.04 10.84 -3.79
C GLY A 50 10.47 9.42 -3.83
N VAL A 51 9.25 9.27 -4.30
CA VAL A 51 8.60 7.97 -4.44
C VAL A 51 9.33 7.10 -5.47
N GLY A 52 9.72 7.67 -6.63
CA GLY A 52 10.50 6.93 -7.63
C GLY A 52 11.85 6.42 -7.11
N VAL A 53 12.59 7.25 -6.36
CA VAL A 53 13.85 6.85 -5.73
C VAL A 53 13.63 5.73 -4.71
N LEU A 54 12.58 5.82 -3.90
CA LEU A 54 12.24 4.78 -2.93
C LEU A 54 11.87 3.45 -3.62
N THR A 55 11.13 3.49 -4.73
CA THR A 55 10.80 2.30 -5.54
C THR A 55 12.03 1.61 -6.09
N MET A 56 13.10 2.35 -6.38
CA MET A 56 14.35 1.75 -6.83
C MET A 56 15.19 1.23 -5.66
N LEU A 57 15.34 2.01 -4.57
CA LEU A 57 16.25 1.67 -3.48
C LEU A 57 15.75 0.54 -2.58
N VAL A 58 14.45 0.53 -2.24
CA VAL A 58 13.90 -0.45 -1.28
C VAL A 58 14.07 -1.91 -1.75
N PRO A 59 13.62 -2.30 -2.96
CA PRO A 59 13.83 -3.67 -3.43
C PRO A 59 15.31 -4.02 -3.57
N LEU A 60 16.16 -3.08 -3.99
CA LEU A 60 17.60 -3.32 -4.09
C LEU A 60 18.23 -3.63 -2.73
N LEU A 61 17.88 -2.87 -1.69
CA LEU A 61 18.37 -3.09 -0.33
C LEU A 61 17.89 -4.44 0.22
N VAL A 62 16.63 -4.79 0.01
CA VAL A 62 16.09 -6.08 0.46
C VAL A 62 16.78 -7.24 -0.26
N ILE A 63 16.96 -7.16 -1.57
CA ILE A 63 17.61 -8.22 -2.35
C ILE A 63 19.08 -8.39 -1.96
N GLU A 64 19.86 -7.29 -1.89
CA GLU A 64 21.29 -7.38 -1.53
C GLU A 64 21.49 -7.85 -0.09
N THR A 65 20.64 -7.43 0.86
CA THR A 65 20.70 -7.96 2.23
C THR A 65 20.38 -9.45 2.32
N GLN A 66 19.54 -10.00 1.45
CA GLN A 66 19.28 -11.45 1.40
C GLN A 66 20.37 -12.25 0.67
N ARG A 67 21.09 -11.63 -0.28
CA ARG A 67 22.21 -12.24 -1.03
C ARG A 67 23.53 -12.27 -0.27
N ALA A 68 23.72 -11.36 0.68
CA ALA A 68 24.99 -11.19 1.40
C ALA A 68 24.76 -10.86 2.89
N TYR A 69 23.75 -11.49 3.50
CA TYR A 69 23.33 -11.21 4.87
C TYR A 69 24.48 -11.34 5.87
N SER A 70 25.24 -12.43 5.79
CA SER A 70 26.34 -12.71 6.72
C SER A 70 27.49 -11.69 6.66
N LYS A 71 27.56 -10.91 5.57
CA LYS A 71 28.60 -9.90 5.33
C LYS A 71 28.22 -8.51 5.84
N PHE A 72 26.95 -8.28 6.19
CA PHE A 72 26.49 -7.00 6.70
C PHE A 72 26.56 -6.92 8.22
N SER A 73 26.80 -5.72 8.75
CA SER A 73 26.80 -5.52 10.19
C SER A 73 25.38 -5.68 10.78
N PRO A 74 25.24 -6.21 12.02
CA PRO A 74 23.94 -6.37 12.67
C PRO A 74 23.16 -5.05 12.77
N GLY A 75 23.84 -3.94 13.04
CA GLY A 75 23.22 -2.62 13.13
C GLY A 75 22.73 -2.06 11.79
N PHE A 76 23.35 -2.45 10.66
CA PHE A 76 22.85 -2.11 9.33
C PHE A 76 21.60 -2.94 8.99
N LEU A 77 21.65 -4.25 9.24
CA LEU A 77 20.53 -5.16 9.04
C LEU A 77 19.30 -4.74 9.85
N GLU A 78 19.49 -4.35 11.10
CA GLU A 78 18.40 -3.85 11.95
C GLU A 78 17.73 -2.61 11.34
N ARG A 79 18.50 -1.67 10.81
CA ARG A 79 17.96 -0.48 10.14
C ARG A 79 17.18 -0.84 8.88
N VAL A 80 17.70 -1.76 8.07
CA VAL A 80 17.00 -2.21 6.85
C VAL A 80 15.68 -2.91 7.23
N ILE A 81 15.69 -3.81 8.20
CA ILE A 81 14.47 -4.48 8.69
C ILE A 81 13.47 -3.44 9.20
N ARG A 82 13.93 -2.46 9.98
CA ARG A 82 13.07 -1.39 10.52
C ARG A 82 12.47 -0.54 9.41
N LEU A 83 13.26 -0.17 8.39
CA LEU A 83 12.81 0.58 7.23
C LEU A 83 11.80 -0.22 6.40
N SER A 84 12.05 -1.50 6.15
CA SER A 84 11.12 -2.38 5.43
C SER A 84 9.80 -2.52 6.19
N VAL A 85 9.87 -2.75 7.50
CA VAL A 85 8.69 -2.80 8.38
C VAL A 85 7.91 -1.48 8.37
N PHE A 86 8.60 -0.35 8.46
CA PHE A 86 7.99 0.96 8.40
C PHE A 86 7.33 1.23 7.04
N ALA A 87 8.04 0.94 5.95
CA ALA A 87 7.54 1.09 4.58
C ALA A 87 6.29 0.23 4.32
N THR A 88 6.28 -1.03 4.78
CA THR A 88 5.09 -1.88 4.75
C THR A 88 3.94 -1.23 5.53
N GLY A 89 4.20 -0.68 6.72
CA GLY A 89 3.20 0.04 7.49
C GLY A 89 2.59 1.23 6.73
N VAL A 90 3.44 2.05 6.08
CA VAL A 90 3.00 3.19 5.27
C VAL A 90 2.17 2.72 4.08
N ALA A 91 2.63 1.73 3.32
CA ALA A 91 1.92 1.24 2.15
C ALA A 91 0.54 0.67 2.50
N MET A 92 0.42 0.02 3.65
CA MET A 92 -0.86 -0.53 4.11
C MET A 92 -1.82 0.55 4.63
N ALA A 93 -1.31 1.61 5.27
CA ALA A 93 -2.10 2.79 5.58
C ALA A 93 -2.58 3.50 4.30
N SER A 94 -1.71 3.64 3.30
CA SER A 94 -2.04 4.16 1.97
C SER A 94 -3.12 3.32 1.28
N LEU A 95 -3.03 1.99 1.33
CA LEU A 95 -4.06 1.10 0.79
C LEU A 95 -5.41 1.30 1.50
N GLY A 96 -5.42 1.42 2.83
CA GLY A 96 -6.63 1.74 3.58
C GLY A 96 -7.27 3.06 3.14
N LEU A 97 -6.45 4.09 2.90
CA LEU A 97 -6.90 5.39 2.41
C LEU A 97 -7.48 5.29 0.99
N VAL A 98 -6.81 4.56 0.09
CA VAL A 98 -7.29 4.32 -1.28
C VAL A 98 -8.62 3.57 -1.28
N VAL A 99 -8.78 2.53 -0.45
CA VAL A 99 -10.05 1.79 -0.35
C VAL A 99 -11.16 2.68 0.23
N TYR A 100 -10.85 3.48 1.25
CA TYR A 100 -11.83 4.36 1.87
C TYR A 100 -12.35 5.43 0.91
N PHE A 101 -11.45 6.20 0.27
CA PHE A 101 -11.85 7.26 -0.65
C PHE A 101 -12.26 6.74 -2.02
N GLY A 102 -11.66 5.66 -2.51
CA GLY A 102 -11.92 5.13 -3.84
C GLY A 102 -13.14 4.20 -3.92
N VAL A 103 -13.53 3.55 -2.82
CA VAL A 103 -14.63 2.56 -2.82
C VAL A 103 -15.71 2.93 -1.82
N VAL A 104 -15.35 3.12 -0.55
CA VAL A 104 -16.35 3.29 0.52
C VAL A 104 -17.13 4.61 0.37
N MET A 105 -16.43 5.73 0.24
CA MET A 105 -17.06 7.06 0.11
C MET A 105 -17.97 7.19 -1.12
N PRO A 106 -17.57 6.75 -2.34
CA PRO A 106 -18.44 6.79 -3.51
C PRO A 106 -19.66 5.88 -3.38
N VAL A 107 -19.52 4.68 -2.81
CA VAL A 107 -20.65 3.76 -2.61
C VAL A 107 -21.65 4.34 -1.61
N VAL A 108 -21.16 4.86 -0.48
CA VAL A 108 -22.02 5.50 0.53
C VAL A 108 -22.71 6.73 -0.04
N SER A 109 -21.98 7.56 -0.78
CA SER A 109 -22.53 8.75 -1.44
C SER A 109 -23.54 8.39 -2.53
N ALA A 110 -23.30 7.36 -3.34
CA ALA A 110 -24.21 6.92 -4.39
C ALA A 110 -25.50 6.32 -3.83
N VAL A 111 -25.40 5.49 -2.79
CA VAL A 111 -26.57 4.98 -2.05
C VAL A 111 -27.32 6.13 -1.40
N GLY A 112 -26.59 7.08 -0.78
CA GLY A 112 -27.16 8.28 -0.21
C GLY A 112 -27.93 9.11 -1.23
N ILE A 113 -27.32 9.43 -2.38
CA ILE A 113 -27.96 10.19 -3.46
C ILE A 113 -29.17 9.45 -4.03
N HIS A 114 -29.08 8.14 -4.25
CA HIS A 114 -30.20 7.37 -4.78
C HIS A 114 -31.36 7.31 -3.78
N PHE A 115 -31.08 7.10 -2.49
CA PHE A 115 -32.09 7.19 -1.45
C PHE A 115 -32.70 8.59 -1.42
N PHE A 116 -31.87 9.64 -1.32
CA PHE A 116 -32.32 11.03 -1.27
C PHE A 116 -33.16 11.43 -2.48
N GLN A 117 -32.75 11.09 -3.70
CA GLN A 117 -33.48 11.38 -4.94
C GLN A 117 -34.83 10.66 -4.98
N GLN A 118 -34.86 9.39 -4.58
CA GLN A 118 -36.08 8.60 -4.56
C GLN A 118 -37.07 9.13 -3.52
N SER A 119 -36.58 9.52 -2.34
CA SER A 119 -37.42 10.14 -1.31
C SER A 119 -37.82 11.61 -1.65
N ALA A 120 -36.98 12.37 -2.34
CA ALA A 120 -37.31 13.71 -2.83
C ALA A 120 -38.36 13.69 -3.95
N SER A 121 -38.34 12.68 -4.83
CA SER A 121 -39.38 12.50 -5.85
C SER A 121 -40.77 12.18 -5.27
N VAL A 122 -40.82 11.60 -4.06
CA VAL A 122 -42.08 11.33 -3.34
C VAL A 122 -42.58 12.58 -2.60
N GLN A 123 -41.68 13.45 -2.14
CA GLN A 123 -42.02 14.70 -1.43
C GLN A 123 -42.46 15.88 -2.31
N LEU A 124 -42.22 15.85 -3.62
CA LEU A 124 -42.71 16.89 -4.53
C LEU A 124 -44.25 16.90 -4.70
N GLN A 125 -44.97 15.96 -4.08
CA GLN A 125 -46.42 15.79 -4.25
C GLN A 125 -47.27 16.23 -3.04
N GLY A 126 -46.68 16.75 -1.96
CA GLY A 126 -47.43 17.35 -0.86
C GLY A 126 -46.57 17.79 0.32
N GLN A 127 -46.28 19.09 0.44
CA GLN A 127 -45.49 19.62 1.56
C GLN A 127 -46.33 19.77 2.84
N ASN A 128 -46.16 18.83 3.78
CA ASN A 128 -46.38 19.06 5.21
C ASN A 128 -45.02 19.15 5.91
N GLY A 129 -44.81 20.19 6.73
CA GLY A 129 -43.52 20.42 7.44
C GLY A 129 -43.07 19.25 8.34
N VAL A 130 -44.00 18.37 8.72
CA VAL A 130 -43.72 17.15 9.49
C VAL A 130 -42.98 16.09 8.66
N GLU A 131 -43.25 15.99 7.35
CA GLU A 131 -42.57 15.05 6.46
C GLU A 131 -41.12 15.49 6.18
N VAL A 132 -40.88 16.80 6.13
CA VAL A 132 -39.52 17.35 5.97
C VAL A 132 -38.67 17.06 7.21
N VAL A 133 -39.22 17.27 8.41
CA VAL A 133 -38.50 16.97 9.66
C VAL A 133 -38.29 15.46 9.82
N GLY A 134 -39.29 14.63 9.49
CA GLY A 134 -39.18 13.18 9.51
C GLY A 134 -38.13 12.63 8.53
N PHE A 135 -38.03 13.24 7.35
CA PHE A 135 -37.02 12.92 6.34
C PHE A 135 -35.61 13.21 6.83
N TRP A 136 -35.35 14.40 7.39
CA TRP A 136 -34.04 14.75 7.93
C TRP A 136 -33.63 13.84 9.09
N TRP A 137 -34.58 13.44 9.93
CA TRP A 137 -34.35 12.47 11.00
C TRP A 137 -33.99 11.08 10.45
N MET A 138 -34.73 10.58 9.46
CA MET A 138 -34.44 9.30 8.83
C MET A 138 -33.10 9.30 8.09
N ALA A 139 -32.76 10.41 7.41
CA ALA A 139 -31.46 10.59 6.78
C ALA A 139 -30.32 10.60 7.81
N ALA A 140 -30.49 11.31 8.94
CA ALA A 140 -29.51 11.34 10.02
C ALA A 140 -29.31 9.95 10.65
N VAL A 141 -30.39 9.21 10.92
CA VAL A 141 -30.33 7.85 11.48
C VAL A 141 -29.68 6.89 10.50
N THR A 142 -30.01 6.97 9.22
CA THR A 142 -29.41 6.12 8.18
C THR A 142 -27.92 6.44 8.01
N GLY A 143 -27.54 7.71 8.01
CA GLY A 143 -26.13 8.13 8.00
C GLY A 143 -25.37 7.59 9.21
N CYS A 144 -25.92 7.72 10.43
CA CYS A 144 -25.35 7.16 11.65
C CYS A 144 -25.26 5.62 11.60
N ALA A 145 -26.26 4.93 11.05
CA ALA A 145 -26.27 3.48 10.91
C ALA A 145 -25.22 2.99 9.90
N VAL A 146 -25.03 3.70 8.78
CA VAL A 146 -23.99 3.40 7.80
C VAL A 146 -22.60 3.63 8.39
N VAL A 147 -22.37 4.76 9.07
CA VAL A 147 -21.10 5.05 9.76
C VAL A 147 -20.83 3.99 10.83
N TYR A 148 -21.85 3.62 11.61
CA TYR A 148 -21.75 2.56 12.60
C TYR A 148 -21.44 1.20 11.97
N ALA A 149 -22.09 0.84 10.86
CA ALA A 149 -21.84 -0.41 10.15
C ALA A 149 -20.42 -0.47 9.56
N ILE A 150 -19.90 0.67 9.05
CA ILE A 150 -18.52 0.79 8.58
C ILE A 150 -17.55 0.63 9.75
N LEU A 151 -17.75 1.35 10.86
CA LEU A 151 -16.91 1.26 12.04
C LEU A 151 -16.93 -0.15 12.66
N LYS A 152 -18.11 -0.77 12.71
CA LYS A 152 -18.30 -2.14 13.19
C LYS A 152 -17.58 -3.14 12.28
N ASN A 153 -17.74 -3.05 10.96
CA ASN A 153 -17.02 -3.91 10.01
C ASN A 153 -15.50 -3.70 10.09
N PHE A 154 -15.03 -2.45 10.24
CA PHE A 154 -13.61 -2.15 10.44
C PHE A 154 -13.05 -2.80 11.71
N ARG A 155 -13.83 -2.78 12.79
CA ARG A 155 -13.48 -3.35 14.09
C ARG A 155 -13.54 -4.87 14.09
N GLU A 156 -14.57 -5.46 13.47
CA GLU A 156 -14.81 -6.91 13.41
C GLU A 156 -13.90 -7.63 12.41
N MET A 157 -13.62 -7.04 11.24
CA MET A 157 -12.67 -7.62 10.28
C MET A 157 -11.22 -7.56 10.77
N LYS A 158 -10.96 -6.95 11.93
CA LYS A 158 -9.61 -6.75 12.47
C LYS A 158 -8.67 -6.24 11.36
N ILE A 159 -9.17 -5.29 10.57
CA ILE A 159 -8.47 -4.82 9.36
C ILE A 159 -7.08 -4.34 9.77
N PHE A 160 -6.94 -3.60 10.87
CA PHE A 160 -5.63 -3.21 11.40
C PHE A 160 -4.70 -4.39 11.74
N GLU A 161 -5.23 -5.54 12.14
CA GLU A 161 -4.44 -6.73 12.42
C GLU A 161 -4.02 -7.43 11.11
N LEU A 162 -4.93 -7.51 10.13
CA LEU A 162 -4.68 -8.12 8.82
C LEU A 162 -3.80 -7.23 7.92
N VAL A 163 -3.98 -5.91 8.01
CA VAL A 163 -3.40 -4.87 7.16
C VAL A 163 -2.09 -4.36 7.77
N TYR A 164 -1.99 -4.22 9.10
CA TYR A 164 -0.79 -3.66 9.72
C TYR A 164 0.06 -4.70 10.45
N HIS A 165 -0.54 -5.61 11.24
CA HIS A 165 0.24 -6.55 12.06
C HIS A 165 0.74 -7.76 11.29
N LYS A 166 -0.11 -8.42 10.48
CA LYS A 166 0.28 -9.62 9.72
C LYS A 166 1.42 -9.38 8.72
N PRO A 167 1.38 -8.39 7.82
CA PRO A 167 2.48 -8.19 6.87
C PRO A 167 3.74 -7.69 7.57
N ARG A 168 3.63 -6.87 8.63
CA ARG A 168 4.77 -6.45 9.45
C ARG A 168 5.44 -7.62 10.16
N ASN A 169 4.65 -8.48 10.79
CA ASN A 169 5.15 -9.67 11.48
C ASN A 169 5.68 -10.70 10.48
N GLY A 170 5.05 -10.84 9.31
CA GLY A 170 5.51 -11.70 8.22
C GLY A 170 6.85 -11.23 7.63
N VAL A 171 7.03 -9.94 7.36
CA VAL A 171 8.32 -9.38 6.91
C VAL A 171 9.38 -9.54 8.00
N ARG A 172 9.02 -9.26 9.26
CA ARG A 172 9.93 -9.46 10.40
C ARG A 172 10.34 -10.93 10.52
N GLN A 173 9.40 -11.86 10.43
CA GLN A 173 9.64 -13.29 10.51
C GLN A 173 10.46 -13.79 9.32
N LEU A 174 10.18 -13.31 8.11
CA LEU A 174 10.95 -13.65 6.91
C LEU A 174 12.41 -13.15 7.02
N MET A 175 12.62 -11.96 7.58
CA MET A 175 13.95 -11.37 7.74
C MET A 175 14.72 -11.86 8.97
N GLN A 176 14.03 -12.28 10.04
CA GLN A 176 14.64 -12.74 11.30
C GLN A 176 14.75 -14.27 11.37
N ASP A 177 13.66 -15.00 11.14
CA ASP A 177 13.60 -16.46 11.32
C ASP A 177 14.01 -17.22 10.05
N ARG A 178 14.05 -16.55 8.90
CA ARG A 178 14.53 -17.08 7.60
C ARG A 178 14.11 -18.54 7.33
N PRO A 179 12.80 -18.85 7.34
CA PRO A 179 12.33 -20.25 7.25
C PRO A 179 12.57 -20.89 5.87
N LEU A 180 12.89 -20.07 4.86
CA LEU A 180 13.09 -20.50 3.48
C LEU A 180 14.58 -20.43 3.13
N ARG A 181 15.12 -21.52 2.60
CA ARG A 181 16.44 -21.53 1.94
C ARG A 181 16.26 -21.86 0.48
N VAL A 182 16.79 -20.99 -0.36
CA VAL A 182 16.79 -21.22 -1.79
C VAL A 182 17.91 -22.19 -2.13
N SER A 183 17.55 -23.36 -2.66
CA SER A 183 18.52 -24.36 -3.14
C SER A 183 18.66 -24.39 -4.66
N ASN A 184 17.63 -23.93 -5.39
CA ASN A 184 17.50 -24.09 -6.85
C ASN A 184 17.22 -22.75 -7.55
N TRP A 185 17.62 -22.66 -8.83
CA TRP A 185 17.47 -21.45 -9.66
C TRP A 185 16.01 -20.94 -9.80
N PRO A 186 14.98 -21.79 -9.98
CA PRO A 186 13.60 -21.30 -10.06
C PRO A 186 13.11 -20.68 -8.75
N MET A 187 13.51 -21.24 -7.61
CA MET A 187 13.13 -20.73 -6.28
C MET A 187 13.83 -19.40 -5.98
N PHE A 188 15.07 -19.23 -6.46
CA PHE A 188 15.81 -17.98 -6.42
C PHE A 188 15.08 -16.87 -7.18
N ILE A 189 14.77 -17.13 -8.46
CA ILE A 189 14.05 -16.20 -9.33
C ILE A 189 12.69 -15.86 -8.73
N TRP A 190 11.94 -16.86 -8.26
CA TRP A 190 10.62 -16.65 -7.69
C TRP A 190 10.66 -15.75 -6.46
N PHE A 191 11.59 -16.00 -5.53
CA PHE A 191 11.75 -15.18 -4.34
C PHE A 191 12.06 -13.73 -4.69
N GLU A 192 13.05 -13.50 -5.56
CA GLU A 192 13.44 -12.13 -5.91
C GLU A 192 12.38 -11.40 -6.74
N LEU A 193 11.67 -12.10 -7.63
CA LEU A 193 10.50 -11.55 -8.33
C LEU A 193 9.38 -11.20 -7.35
N CYS A 194 9.09 -12.03 -6.35
CA CYS A 194 8.11 -11.70 -5.31
C CYS A 194 8.52 -10.44 -4.55
N VAL A 195 9.80 -10.27 -4.20
CA VAL A 195 10.30 -9.06 -3.55
C VAL A 195 10.14 -7.83 -4.46
N LEU A 196 10.44 -7.95 -5.74
CA LEU A 196 10.27 -6.88 -6.73
C LEU A 196 8.79 -6.49 -6.89
N ILE A 197 7.91 -7.48 -7.10
CA ILE A 197 6.47 -7.27 -7.27
C ILE A 197 5.87 -6.66 -6.01
N ALA A 198 6.19 -7.18 -4.82
CA ALA A 198 5.69 -6.63 -3.56
C ALA A 198 6.16 -5.19 -3.36
N SER A 199 7.44 -4.89 -3.61
CA SER A 199 7.98 -3.53 -3.51
C SER A 199 7.29 -2.58 -4.48
N PHE A 200 7.04 -3.01 -5.71
CA PHE A 200 6.32 -2.23 -6.70
C PHE A 200 4.89 -1.94 -6.25
N LEU A 201 4.13 -2.96 -5.85
CA LEU A 201 2.77 -2.81 -5.35
C LEU A 201 2.71 -1.83 -4.16
N TYR A 202 3.66 -1.91 -3.23
CA TYR A 202 3.72 -0.99 -2.11
C TYR A 202 3.95 0.45 -2.55
N THR A 203 4.90 0.70 -3.43
CA THR A 203 5.18 2.05 -3.90
C THR A 203 4.07 2.60 -4.80
N LEU A 204 3.39 1.74 -5.57
CA LEU A 204 2.21 2.08 -6.34
C LEU A 204 1.06 2.52 -5.44
N MET A 205 0.81 1.80 -4.33
CA MET A 205 -0.21 2.17 -3.35
C MET A 205 0.11 3.49 -2.66
N ALA A 206 1.38 3.72 -2.30
CA ALA A 206 1.82 4.98 -1.73
C ALA A 206 1.62 6.16 -2.70
N SER A 207 2.00 5.99 -3.98
CA SER A 207 1.79 6.98 -5.03
C SER A 207 0.29 7.28 -5.26
N ARG A 208 -0.56 6.24 -5.31
CA ARG A 208 -2.01 6.41 -5.44
C ARG A 208 -2.64 7.14 -4.26
N ALA A 209 -2.22 6.84 -3.04
CA ALA A 209 -2.69 7.56 -1.86
C ALA A 209 -2.24 9.04 -1.88
N ALA A 210 -0.99 9.31 -2.28
CA ALA A 210 -0.50 10.68 -2.43
C ALA A 210 -1.32 11.46 -3.47
N LEU A 211 -1.65 10.83 -4.60
CA LEU A 211 -2.53 11.40 -5.62
C LEU A 211 -3.90 11.77 -5.07
N LEU A 212 -4.56 10.85 -4.35
CA LEU A 212 -5.87 11.11 -3.75
C LEU A 212 -5.84 12.28 -2.76
N VAL A 213 -4.76 12.41 -1.98
CA VAL A 213 -4.60 13.54 -1.05
C VAL A 213 -4.43 14.85 -1.81
N VAL A 214 -3.66 14.86 -2.89
CA VAL A 214 -3.45 16.05 -3.73
C VAL A 214 -4.75 16.46 -4.44
N GLU A 215 -5.44 15.52 -5.07
CA GLU A 215 -6.73 15.77 -5.72
C GLU A 215 -7.78 16.26 -4.71
N GLY A 216 -7.84 15.64 -3.53
CA GLY A 216 -8.72 16.07 -2.44
C GLY A 216 -8.39 17.48 -1.95
N ALA A 217 -7.10 17.82 -1.79
CA ALA A 217 -6.69 19.16 -1.39
C ALA A 217 -7.08 20.21 -2.44
N HIS A 218 -6.90 19.92 -3.74
CA HIS A 218 -7.33 20.80 -4.81
C HIS A 218 -8.85 21.02 -4.83
N GLN A 219 -9.64 19.97 -4.59
CA GLN A 219 -11.10 20.11 -4.49
C GLN A 219 -11.52 20.99 -3.30
N VAL A 220 -10.88 20.84 -2.15
CA VAL A 220 -11.15 21.68 -0.97
C VAL A 220 -10.76 23.14 -1.22
N LEU A 221 -9.60 23.39 -1.85
CA LEU A 221 -9.17 24.74 -2.20
C LEU A 221 -10.12 25.40 -3.22
N ALA A 222 -10.58 24.65 -4.23
CA ALA A 222 -11.58 25.12 -5.19
C ALA A 222 -12.93 25.47 -4.51
N LEU A 223 -13.36 24.67 -3.53
CA LEU A 223 -14.57 24.96 -2.73
C LEU A 223 -14.41 26.22 -1.86
N LEU A 224 -13.20 26.52 -1.42
CA LEU A 224 -12.88 27.74 -0.67
C LEU A 224 -12.64 28.97 -1.56
N GLY A 225 -12.79 28.83 -2.89
CA GLY A 225 -12.58 29.90 -3.86
C GLY A 225 -11.12 30.33 -4.02
N ILE A 226 -10.18 29.57 -3.47
CA ILE A 226 -8.74 29.80 -3.59
C ILE A 226 -8.28 28.95 -4.78
N ALA A 227 -8.24 29.56 -5.96
CA ALA A 227 -7.69 28.90 -7.14
C ALA A 227 -6.20 28.58 -6.92
N PRO A 228 -5.71 27.41 -7.35
CA PRO A 228 -4.29 27.05 -7.27
C PRO A 228 -3.41 27.92 -8.17
#